data_AF-A0A0M8YJ13-F1
#
_entry.id   AF-A0A0M8YJ13-F1
#
_cell.length_a   1.000
_cell.length_b   1.000
_cell.length_c   1.000
_cell.angle_alpha   90.00
_cell.angle_beta   90.00
_cell.angle_gamma   90.00
#
_symmetry.space_group_name_H-M   'P 1'
#
loop_
_entity.id
_entity.type
_entity.pdbx_description
1 polymer ?
#
loop_
_entity_poly.entity_id
_entity_poly.type
_entity_poly.pdbx_seq_one_letter_code
_entity_poly.pdbx_strand_id
1 'polypeptide(L)'
;MELLAHPQVAECVVTRIPIGRRKDVLVAYVVATGRIEPAEVRAFLSAPRLRHSRIPQAVIPVNSLPRTSSGEVDREGLPLPVLPGRAAGGKGAWQDGDETRRFGLYLGGILAVVAFLITDELWPGSTDLSAVPQPWAGLFTGLYAAECLSFGLGIGFLVTGRRRLTGSGRLTTSAHLAIVWLLVAWWPQDNFYRLTAKTDWGRQAALVYGFNITLMLAAAVLVVFAVRDRRVD
;
A
#
# COMPACT_ATOMS: atom_id res chain seq x y z
N MET A 1 23.39 29.55 -3.65
CA MET A 1 23.43 31.04 -3.68
C MET A 1 23.32 31.63 -5.08
N GLU A 2 23.32 30.83 -6.16
CA GLU A 2 23.16 31.34 -7.54
C GLU A 2 21.69 31.64 -7.94
N LEU A 3 20.72 31.01 -7.28
CA LEU A 3 19.30 31.30 -7.47
C LEU A 3 18.92 32.73 -7.06
N LEU A 4 19.54 33.27 -6.01
CA LEU A 4 19.33 34.64 -5.54
C LEU A 4 19.95 35.69 -6.48
N ALA A 5 20.82 35.28 -7.41
CA ALA A 5 21.34 36.18 -8.44
C ALA A 5 20.34 36.39 -9.60
N HIS A 6 19.25 35.61 -9.64
CA HIS A 6 18.19 35.82 -10.63
C HIS A 6 17.37 37.05 -10.25
N PRO A 7 17.18 38.04 -11.14
CA PRO A 7 16.60 39.34 -10.80
C PRO A 7 15.14 39.28 -10.30
N GLN A 8 14.45 38.18 -10.58
CA GLN A 8 13.06 37.95 -10.18
C GLN A 8 12.90 37.03 -8.95
N VAL A 9 13.98 36.58 -8.32
CA VAL A 9 13.94 35.70 -7.13
C VAL A 9 14.22 36.53 -5.88
N ALA A 10 13.22 36.69 -5.01
CA ALA A 10 13.35 37.39 -3.73
C ALA A 10 13.99 36.49 -2.66
N GLU A 11 13.47 35.26 -2.54
CA GLU A 11 13.93 34.27 -1.58
C GLU A 11 13.95 32.90 -2.24
N CYS A 12 14.84 32.01 -1.81
CA CYS A 12 14.85 30.64 -2.29
C CYS A 12 15.34 29.66 -1.23
N VAL A 13 14.83 28.44 -1.27
CA VAL A 13 15.36 27.30 -0.53
C VAL A 13 15.49 26.10 -1.46
N VAL A 14 16.63 25.40 -1.41
CA VAL A 14 16.87 24.19 -2.18
C VAL A 14 16.89 23.01 -1.22
N THR A 15 16.09 21.99 -1.51
CA THR A 15 16.04 20.77 -0.73
C THR A 15 16.31 19.55 -1.62
N ARG A 16 16.78 18.47 -1.02
CA ARG A 16 16.89 17.16 -1.67
C ARG A 16 15.69 16.33 -1.30
N ILE A 17 15.01 15.82 -2.32
CA ILE A 17 13.86 14.95 -2.14
C ILE A 17 14.25 13.57 -2.65
N PRO A 18 14.18 12.53 -1.80
CA PRO A 18 14.43 11.17 -2.23
C PRO A 18 13.33 10.71 -3.20
N ILE A 19 13.72 10.30 -4.40
CA ILE A 19 12.84 9.64 -5.38
C ILE A 19 13.24 8.17 -5.49
N GLY A 20 12.49 7.30 -4.81
CA GLY A 20 12.74 5.86 -4.77
C GLY A 20 14.02 5.50 -3.99
N ARG A 21 14.57 4.31 -4.26
CA ARG A 21 15.67 3.72 -3.46
C ARG A 21 17.08 4.24 -3.77
N ARG A 22 17.29 5.03 -4.84
CA ARG A 22 18.65 5.33 -5.33
C ARG A 22 18.89 6.73 -5.91
N LYS A 23 17.91 7.63 -5.95
CA LYS A 23 18.10 8.95 -6.56
C LYS A 23 17.48 10.06 -5.72
N ASP A 24 18.33 10.93 -5.20
CA ASP A 24 17.92 12.21 -4.65
C ASP A 24 17.77 13.22 -5.79
N VAL A 25 16.70 14.00 -5.75
CA VAL A 25 16.46 15.08 -6.69
C VAL A 25 16.51 16.42 -5.96
N LEU A 26 17.24 17.37 -6.54
CA LEU A 26 17.25 18.75 -6.07
C LEU A 26 15.98 19.47 -6.53
N VAL A 27 15.24 20.01 -5.58
CA VAL A 27 14.06 20.86 -5.80
C VAL A 27 14.32 22.22 -5.19
N ALA A 28 14.07 23.28 -5.96
CA ALA A 28 14.17 24.66 -5.51
C ALA A 28 12.78 25.25 -5.34
N TYR A 29 12.50 25.80 -4.16
CA TYR A 29 11.33 26.63 -3.89
C TYR A 29 11.77 28.08 -3.98
N VAL A 30 11.05 28.88 -4.77
CA VAL A 30 11.40 30.27 -5.05
C VAL A 30 10.22 31.18 -4.73
N VAL A 31 10.49 32.27 -4.01
CA VAL A 31 9.56 33.39 -3.88
C VAL A 31 9.94 34.39 -4.95
N ALA A 32 9.00 34.69 -5.84
CA ALA A 32 9.25 35.57 -6.97
C ALA A 32 8.77 37.00 -6.68
N THR A 33 9.51 38.00 -7.15
CA THR A 33 9.06 39.41 -7.12
C THR A 33 8.08 39.75 -8.26
N GLY A 34 7.83 38.80 -9.16
CA GLY A 34 6.93 38.93 -10.31
C GLY A 34 6.63 37.56 -10.94
N ARG A 35 6.09 37.54 -12.16
CA ARG A 35 5.85 36.29 -12.90
C ARG A 35 7.20 35.69 -13.29
N ILE A 36 7.45 34.45 -12.85
CA ILE A 36 8.68 33.70 -13.14
C ILE A 36 8.32 32.36 -13.76
N GLU A 37 8.98 32.00 -14.88
CA GLU A 37 8.82 30.67 -15.46
C GLU A 37 9.93 29.72 -14.98
N PRO A 38 9.60 28.52 -14.47
CA PRO A 38 10.60 27.54 -14.02
C PRO A 38 11.69 27.20 -15.05
N ALA A 39 11.36 27.28 -16.34
CA ALA A 39 12.30 27.04 -17.44
C ALA A 39 13.37 28.13 -17.54
N GLU A 40 13.01 29.40 -17.33
CA GLU A 40 13.92 30.54 -17.36
C GLU A 40 14.94 30.48 -16.21
N VAL A 41 14.47 30.10 -15.02
CA VAL A 41 15.35 29.91 -13.85
C VAL A 41 16.37 28.80 -14.12
N ARG A 42 15.95 27.69 -14.73
CA ARG A 42 16.86 26.59 -15.08
C ARG A 42 17.86 26.99 -16.16
N ALA A 43 17.43 27.78 -17.15
CA ALA A 43 18.32 28.31 -18.18
C ALA A 43 19.37 29.25 -17.58
N PHE A 44 18.95 30.14 -16.68
CA PHE A 44 19.84 31.05 -15.94
C PHE A 44 20.89 30.29 -15.13
N LEU A 45 20.49 29.24 -14.40
CA LEU A 45 21.42 28.40 -13.64
C LEU A 45 22.35 27.54 -14.51
N SER A 46 22.02 27.37 -15.79
CA SER A 46 22.89 26.66 -16.74
C SER A 46 24.00 27.57 -17.30
N ALA A 47 23.77 28.88 -17.34
CA ALA A 47 24.72 29.87 -17.86
C ALA A 47 26.09 29.90 -17.13
N PRO A 48 26.21 29.80 -15.79
CA PRO A 48 27.50 29.85 -15.10
C PRO A 48 28.34 28.56 -15.17
N ARG A 49 28.13 27.67 -16.16
CA ARG A 49 28.79 26.34 -16.26
C ARG A 49 28.61 25.47 -15.02
N LEU A 50 27.42 25.49 -14.43
CA LEU A 50 27.14 24.63 -13.29
C LEU A 50 27.12 23.16 -13.70
N ARG A 51 27.66 22.28 -12.84
CA ARG A 51 27.48 20.83 -13.04
C ARG A 51 25.99 20.52 -13.04
N HIS A 52 25.53 19.71 -13.99
CA HIS A 52 24.13 19.29 -14.12
C HIS A 52 23.52 18.76 -12.80
N SER A 53 24.33 18.15 -11.93
CA SER A 53 23.91 17.66 -10.61
C SER A 53 23.62 18.75 -9.57
N ARG A 54 24.00 20.00 -9.81
CA ARG A 54 23.72 21.17 -8.94
C ARG A 54 22.55 22.02 -9.45
N ILE A 55 22.07 21.76 -10.67
CA ILE A 55 20.90 22.43 -11.23
C ILE A 55 19.66 21.72 -10.67
N PRO A 56 18.74 22.43 -9.99
CA PRO A 56 17.49 21.86 -9.51
C PRO A 56 16.70 21.25 -10.68
N GLN A 57 16.19 20.03 -10.50
CA GLN A 57 15.39 19.37 -11.53
C GLN A 57 13.96 19.93 -11.57
N ALA A 58 13.52 20.55 -10.48
CA ALA A 58 12.26 21.29 -10.41
C ALA A 58 12.46 22.61 -9.67
N VAL A 59 11.78 23.65 -10.16
CA VAL A 59 11.68 24.97 -9.55
C VAL A 59 10.20 25.23 -9.29
N ILE A 60 9.84 25.50 -8.04
CA ILE A 60 8.46 25.66 -7.60
C ILE A 60 8.28 27.07 -7.05
N PRO A 61 7.48 27.92 -7.72
CA PRO A 61 7.12 29.21 -7.18
C PRO A 61 6.20 29.02 -5.97
N VAL A 62 6.52 29.67 -4.85
CA VAL A 62 5.70 29.72 -3.63
C VAL A 62 5.47 31.18 -3.24
N ASN A 63 4.33 31.46 -2.61
CA ASN A 63 3.99 32.82 -2.20
C ASN A 63 4.91 33.33 -1.07
N SER A 64 5.32 32.43 -0.17
CA SER A 64 6.26 32.70 0.91
C SER A 64 6.93 31.39 1.34
N LEU A 65 8.11 31.50 1.97
CA LEU A 65 8.74 30.36 2.62
C LEU A 65 8.16 30.19 4.04
N PRO A 66 7.74 28.97 4.44
CA PRO A 66 7.36 28.67 5.82
C PRO A 66 8.53 28.96 6.76
N ARG A 67 8.22 29.50 7.94
CA ARG A 67 9.23 29.86 8.94
C ARG A 67 8.87 29.29 10.31
N THR A 68 9.86 28.86 11.07
CA THR A 68 9.73 28.42 12.46
C THR A 68 9.47 29.63 13.38
N SER A 69 9.12 29.38 14.65
CA SER A 69 8.98 30.42 15.68
C SER A 69 10.27 31.20 15.94
N SER A 70 11.44 30.64 15.58
CA SER A 70 12.75 31.30 15.62
C SER A 70 13.06 32.12 14.36
N GLY A 71 12.17 32.12 13.35
CA GLY A 71 12.33 32.87 12.10
C GLY A 71 13.15 32.16 11.02
N GLU A 72 13.65 30.94 11.29
CA GLU A 72 14.37 30.11 10.32
C GLU A 72 13.41 29.47 9.31
N VAL A 73 13.87 29.13 8.11
CA VAL A 73 13.03 28.46 7.10
C VAL A 73 12.66 27.07 7.57
N ASP A 74 11.36 26.83 7.74
CA ASP A 74 10.80 25.52 8.04
C ASP A 74 10.72 24.70 6.74
N ARG A 75 11.66 23.74 6.62
CA ARG A 75 11.73 22.85 5.46
C ARG A 75 10.67 21.76 5.48
N GLU A 76 10.12 21.44 6.64
CA GLU A 76 9.07 20.42 6.79
C GLU A 76 7.71 20.97 6.35
N GLY A 77 7.48 22.27 6.54
CA GLY A 77 6.28 22.98 6.05
C GLY A 77 6.24 23.26 4.54
N LEU A 78 7.27 22.86 3.76
CA LEU A 78 7.30 23.14 2.31
C LEU A 78 6.31 22.26 1.54
N PRO A 79 5.56 22.81 0.56
CA PRO A 79 4.64 22.02 -0.25
C PRO A 79 5.33 20.86 -0.97
N LEU A 80 4.74 19.66 -0.92
CA LEU A 80 5.29 18.50 -1.63
C LEU A 80 5.26 18.71 -3.14
N PRO A 81 6.38 18.52 -3.86
CA PRO A 81 6.45 18.80 -5.29
C PRO A 81 5.88 17.66 -6.11
N VAL A 82 5.08 18.00 -7.13
CA VAL A 82 4.65 17.07 -8.17
C VAL A 82 5.78 16.93 -9.20
N LEU A 83 6.78 16.11 -8.87
CA LEU A 83 7.90 15.84 -9.77
C LEU A 83 7.46 14.90 -10.90
N PRO A 84 7.95 15.06 -12.14
CA PRO A 84 7.68 14.15 -13.27
C PRO A 84 8.14 12.69 -13.09
N GLY A 85 8.60 12.29 -11.90
CA GLY A 85 8.86 10.91 -11.50
C GLY A 85 8.07 10.45 -10.26
N ARG A 86 7.14 11.29 -9.75
CA ARG A 86 6.17 10.95 -8.70
C ARG A 86 4.84 10.49 -9.29
N ALA A 87 4.60 10.71 -10.59
CA ALA A 87 3.79 9.75 -11.35
C ALA A 87 4.54 8.43 -11.28
N ALA A 88 3.94 7.45 -10.59
CA ALA A 88 4.48 6.11 -10.43
C ALA A 88 5.13 5.62 -11.72
N GLY A 89 6.27 4.95 -11.64
CA GLY A 89 6.78 4.14 -12.75
C GLY A 89 7.75 4.83 -13.72
N GLY A 90 9.04 4.56 -13.51
CA GLY A 90 9.98 4.46 -14.62
C GLY A 90 9.56 3.31 -15.54
N LYS A 91 9.90 3.37 -16.83
CA LYS A 91 9.50 2.38 -17.85
C LYS A 91 9.74 0.90 -17.50
N GLY A 92 10.62 0.57 -16.56
CA GLY A 92 10.79 -0.81 -16.04
C GLY A 92 9.91 -1.18 -14.81
N ALA A 93 9.39 -0.20 -14.07
CA ALA A 93 8.55 -0.41 -12.89
C ALA A 93 7.06 -0.59 -13.24
N TRP A 94 6.62 -0.11 -14.39
CA TRP A 94 5.28 -0.41 -14.93
C TRP A 94 5.15 -1.87 -15.38
N GLN A 95 6.26 -2.49 -15.80
CA GLN A 95 6.26 -3.86 -16.29
C GLN A 95 6.35 -4.87 -15.13
N ASP A 96 7.30 -4.69 -14.19
CA ASP A 96 7.48 -5.57 -13.02
C ASP A 96 6.29 -5.52 -12.04
N GLY A 97 5.70 -4.33 -11.85
CA GLY A 97 4.56 -4.13 -10.95
C GLY A 97 3.25 -4.77 -11.48
N ASP A 98 3.04 -4.75 -12.79
CA ASP A 98 1.85 -5.31 -13.42
C ASP A 98 1.96 -6.84 -13.59
N GLU A 99 3.12 -7.35 -14.00
CA GLU A 99 3.36 -8.80 -14.08
C GLU A 99 3.25 -9.47 -12.71
N THR A 100 3.87 -8.90 -11.67
CA THR A 100 3.75 -9.40 -10.29
C THR A 100 2.30 -9.34 -9.80
N ARG A 101 1.53 -8.33 -10.21
CA ARG A 101 0.11 -8.21 -9.88
C ARG A 101 -0.73 -9.28 -10.55
N ARG A 102 -0.56 -9.45 -11.86
CA ARG A 102 -1.25 -10.48 -12.63
C ARG A 102 -0.90 -11.86 -12.11
N PHE A 103 0.37 -12.12 -11.82
CA PHE A 103 0.81 -13.37 -11.21
C PHE A 103 0.07 -13.65 -9.90
N GLY A 104 -0.01 -12.67 -8.98
CA GLY A 104 -0.77 -12.84 -7.73
C GLY A 104 -2.25 -13.13 -7.95
N LEU A 105 -2.87 -12.48 -8.94
CA LEU A 105 -4.28 -12.72 -9.29
C LEU A 105 -4.49 -14.09 -9.94
N TYR A 106 -3.62 -14.52 -10.86
CA TYR A 106 -3.69 -15.84 -11.48
C TYR A 106 -3.46 -16.95 -10.46
N LEU A 107 -2.42 -16.82 -9.63
CA LEU A 107 -2.17 -17.76 -8.55
C LEU A 107 -3.38 -17.83 -7.62
N GLY A 108 -3.94 -16.69 -7.23
CA GLY A 108 -5.12 -16.65 -6.39
C GLY A 108 -6.35 -17.28 -7.03
N GLY A 109 -6.60 -17.01 -8.32
CA GLY A 109 -7.70 -17.64 -9.06
C GLY A 109 -7.56 -19.15 -9.18
N ILE A 110 -6.35 -19.64 -9.52
CA ILE A 110 -6.05 -21.08 -9.59
C ILE A 110 -6.27 -21.73 -8.23
N LEU A 111 -5.74 -21.15 -7.16
CA LEU A 111 -5.87 -21.69 -5.81
C LEU A 111 -7.31 -21.64 -5.29
N ALA A 112 -8.10 -20.65 -5.69
CA ALA A 112 -9.53 -20.61 -5.39
C ALA A 112 -10.28 -21.78 -6.04
N VAL A 113 -9.98 -22.08 -7.31
CA VAL A 113 -10.57 -23.24 -8.02
C VAL A 113 -10.10 -24.54 -7.38
N VAL A 114 -8.81 -24.67 -7.08
CA VAL A 114 -8.29 -25.86 -6.39
C VAL A 114 -8.98 -26.04 -5.05
N ALA A 115 -9.07 -25.00 -4.22
CA ALA A 115 -9.77 -25.04 -2.93
C ALA A 115 -11.24 -25.49 -3.10
N PHE A 116 -11.94 -24.94 -4.10
CA PHE A 116 -13.32 -25.31 -4.40
C PHE A 116 -13.47 -26.80 -4.74
N LEU A 117 -12.52 -27.35 -5.50
CA LEU A 117 -12.57 -28.74 -5.96
C LEU A 117 -12.16 -29.77 -4.89
N ILE A 118 -11.30 -29.39 -3.94
CA ILE A 118 -10.74 -30.32 -2.93
C ILE A 118 -11.42 -30.22 -1.56
N THR A 119 -12.39 -29.33 -1.36
CA THR A 119 -12.93 -29.09 -0.02
C THR A 119 -13.63 -30.31 0.55
N ASP A 120 -14.45 -31.01 -0.23
CA ASP A 120 -15.17 -32.19 0.27
C ASP A 120 -14.16 -33.31 0.65
N GLU A 121 -13.07 -33.44 -0.10
CA GLU A 121 -12.00 -34.39 0.18
C GLU A 121 -11.20 -34.02 1.44
N LEU A 122 -11.03 -32.73 1.71
CA LEU A 122 -10.36 -32.24 2.92
C LEU A 122 -11.28 -32.25 4.15
N TRP A 123 -12.58 -31.99 3.95
CA TRP A 123 -13.60 -31.88 4.98
C TRP A 123 -14.88 -32.63 4.55
N PRO A 124 -14.89 -33.98 4.62
CA PRO A 124 -15.99 -34.78 4.11
C PRO A 124 -17.34 -34.39 4.71
N GLY A 125 -18.28 -34.02 3.83
CA GLY A 125 -19.65 -33.66 4.22
C GLY A 125 -19.83 -32.21 4.67
N SER A 126 -18.79 -31.37 4.65
CA SER A 126 -18.91 -29.94 4.98
C SER A 126 -19.69 -29.14 3.91
N THR A 127 -19.81 -29.69 2.70
CA THR A 127 -20.55 -29.11 1.57
C THR A 127 -21.93 -29.72 1.36
N ASP A 128 -22.37 -30.64 2.23
CA ASP A 128 -23.69 -31.26 2.12
C ASP A 128 -24.80 -30.26 2.43
N LEU A 129 -25.60 -29.93 1.41
CA LEU A 129 -26.75 -29.04 1.48
C LEU A 129 -28.07 -29.78 1.17
N SER A 130 -28.07 -31.11 1.18
CA SER A 130 -29.24 -31.94 0.85
C SER A 130 -30.45 -31.66 1.75
N ALA A 131 -30.20 -31.29 3.00
CA ALA A 131 -31.23 -30.94 3.97
C ALA A 131 -31.70 -29.46 3.88
N VAL A 132 -31.07 -28.64 3.05
CA VAL A 132 -31.34 -27.20 2.98
C VAL A 132 -32.30 -26.87 1.82
N PRO A 133 -33.48 -26.29 2.08
CA PRO A 133 -34.41 -25.94 1.02
C PRO A 133 -33.94 -24.75 0.18
N GLN A 134 -34.40 -24.65 -1.07
CA GLN A 134 -34.18 -23.47 -1.92
C GLN A 134 -35.01 -22.27 -1.41
N PRO A 135 -34.50 -21.02 -1.54
CA PRO A 135 -33.27 -20.60 -2.22
C PRO A 135 -32.00 -20.66 -1.32
N TRP A 136 -32.13 -21.10 -0.07
CA TRP A 136 -31.07 -21.02 0.94
C TRP A 136 -29.86 -21.86 0.57
N ALA A 137 -30.05 -23.06 0.01
CA ALA A 137 -28.96 -23.89 -0.48
C ALA A 137 -28.10 -23.14 -1.52
N GLY A 138 -28.73 -22.41 -2.45
CA GLY A 138 -28.00 -21.58 -3.42
C GLY A 138 -27.19 -20.46 -2.77
N LEU A 139 -27.70 -19.83 -1.71
CA LEU A 139 -26.96 -18.81 -0.94
C LEU A 139 -25.74 -19.41 -0.24
N PHE A 140 -25.85 -20.61 0.34
CA PHE A 140 -24.70 -21.31 0.95
C PHE A 140 -23.66 -21.70 -0.10
N THR A 141 -24.07 -22.15 -1.29
CA THR A 141 -23.14 -22.39 -2.40
C THR A 141 -22.41 -21.11 -2.80
N GLY A 142 -23.12 -19.97 -2.87
CA GLY A 142 -22.52 -18.66 -3.17
C GLY A 142 -21.52 -18.21 -2.10
N LEU A 143 -21.85 -18.39 -0.82
CA LEU A 143 -20.96 -18.12 0.31
C LEU A 143 -19.68 -18.97 0.21
N TYR A 144 -19.84 -20.27 -0.04
CA TYR A 144 -18.72 -21.19 -0.20
C TYR A 144 -17.78 -20.81 -1.36
N ALA A 145 -18.33 -20.37 -2.49
CA ALA A 145 -17.52 -19.85 -3.59
C ALA A 145 -16.75 -18.57 -3.18
N ALA A 146 -17.37 -17.68 -2.40
CA ALA A 146 -16.72 -16.48 -1.89
C ALA A 146 -15.58 -16.80 -0.91
N GLU A 147 -15.74 -17.81 -0.05
CA GLU A 147 -14.69 -18.30 0.86
C GLU A 147 -13.48 -18.83 0.09
N CYS A 148 -13.70 -19.68 -0.93
CA CYS A 148 -12.63 -20.20 -1.77
C CYS A 148 -11.91 -19.08 -2.54
N LEU A 149 -12.66 -18.11 -3.06
CA LEU A 149 -12.10 -16.93 -3.72
C LEU A 149 -11.26 -16.09 -2.75
N SER A 150 -11.77 -15.84 -1.54
CA SER A 150 -11.06 -15.12 -0.48
C SER A 150 -9.76 -15.83 -0.11
N PHE A 151 -9.79 -17.16 0.06
CA PHE A 151 -8.61 -17.98 0.30
C PHE A 151 -7.57 -17.81 -0.81
N GLY A 152 -7.98 -17.98 -2.06
CA GLY A 152 -7.10 -17.82 -3.22
C GLY A 152 -6.48 -16.42 -3.28
N LEU A 153 -7.28 -15.37 -3.16
CA LEU A 153 -6.81 -13.98 -3.10
C LEU A 153 -5.83 -13.75 -1.94
N GLY A 154 -6.09 -14.34 -0.78
CA GLY A 154 -5.22 -14.28 0.38
C GLY A 154 -3.84 -14.89 0.12
N ILE A 155 -3.77 -16.07 -0.52
CA ILE A 155 -2.49 -16.69 -0.89
C ILE A 155 -1.78 -15.90 -2.01
N GLY A 156 -2.52 -15.44 -3.02
CA GLY A 156 -1.96 -14.57 -4.06
C GLY A 156 -1.37 -13.27 -3.47
N PHE A 157 -2.06 -12.70 -2.49
CA PHE A 157 -1.58 -11.54 -1.75
C PHE A 157 -0.40 -11.89 -0.84
N LEU A 158 -0.36 -13.05 -0.19
CA LEU A 158 0.77 -13.48 0.63
C LEU A 158 2.10 -13.40 -0.14
N VAL A 159 2.09 -13.85 -1.39
CA VAL A 159 3.29 -13.90 -2.25
C VAL A 159 3.64 -12.52 -2.80
N THR A 160 2.65 -11.74 -3.23
CA THR A 160 2.88 -10.53 -4.06
C THR A 160 2.62 -9.20 -3.35
N GLY A 161 1.88 -9.22 -2.23
CA GLY A 161 1.32 -8.05 -1.56
C GLY A 161 2.30 -7.29 -0.67
N ARG A 162 3.36 -7.94 -0.17
CA ARG A 162 4.23 -7.35 0.87
C ARG A 162 4.94 -6.09 0.41
N ARG A 163 5.33 -6.06 -0.88
CA ARG A 163 6.02 -4.94 -1.51
C ARG A 163 5.09 -3.76 -1.80
N ARG A 164 3.77 -3.95 -1.71
CA ARG A 164 2.77 -2.90 -1.99
C ARG A 164 2.41 -2.07 -0.76
N LEU A 165 2.63 -2.60 0.45
CA LEU A 165 2.42 -1.83 1.68
C LEU A 165 3.54 -0.80 1.84
N THR A 166 3.15 0.43 2.16
CA THR A 166 4.06 1.54 2.49
C THR A 166 4.83 1.24 3.77
N GLY A 167 6.08 1.70 3.81
CA GLY A 167 6.97 1.50 4.96
C GLY A 167 7.79 0.21 4.96
N SER A 168 8.72 0.15 5.91
CA SER A 168 9.65 -0.96 6.10
C SER A 168 9.70 -1.37 7.57
N GLY A 169 9.90 -2.66 7.83
CA GLY A 169 10.07 -3.20 9.18
C GLY A 169 8.97 -4.15 9.62
N ARG A 170 8.98 -4.46 10.92
CA ARG A 170 8.14 -5.50 11.54
C ARG A 170 6.64 -5.20 11.40
N LEU A 171 6.20 -3.97 11.64
CA LEU A 171 4.78 -3.61 11.60
C LEU A 171 4.17 -3.80 10.21
N THR A 172 4.88 -3.42 9.14
CA THR A 172 4.40 -3.63 7.77
C THR A 172 4.34 -5.12 7.42
N THR A 173 5.25 -5.94 7.96
CA THR A 173 5.17 -7.41 7.81
C THR A 173 4.00 -7.99 8.60
N SER A 174 3.74 -7.51 9.82
CA SER A 174 2.58 -7.90 10.60
C SER A 174 1.27 -7.50 9.90
N ALA A 175 1.19 -6.31 9.31
CA ALA A 175 0.03 -5.87 8.54
C ALA A 175 -0.19 -6.72 7.29
N HIS A 176 0.89 -7.08 6.59
CA HIS A 176 0.82 -8.02 5.47
C HIS A 176 0.22 -9.36 5.86
N LEU A 177 0.76 -9.97 6.92
CA LEU A 177 0.28 -11.26 7.43
C LEU A 177 -1.15 -11.16 7.97
N ALA A 178 -1.53 -10.04 8.59
CA ALA A 178 -2.89 -9.80 9.06
C ALA A 178 -3.89 -9.75 7.90
N ILE A 179 -3.58 -9.07 6.80
CA ILE A 179 -4.43 -9.06 5.60
C ILE A 179 -4.58 -10.46 5.03
N VAL A 180 -3.48 -11.21 4.92
CA VAL A 180 -3.50 -12.59 4.43
C VAL A 180 -4.39 -13.45 5.32
N TRP A 181 -4.23 -13.36 6.65
CA TRP A 181 -5.03 -14.14 7.60
C TRP A 181 -6.51 -13.81 7.51
N LEU A 182 -6.86 -12.52 7.44
CA LEU A 182 -8.25 -12.06 7.26
C LEU A 182 -8.90 -12.55 5.97
N LEU A 183 -8.12 -12.94 4.96
CA LEU A 183 -8.63 -13.48 3.69
C LEU A 183 -8.68 -15.02 3.71
N VAL A 184 -7.62 -15.65 4.22
CA VAL A 184 -7.43 -17.11 4.17
C VAL A 184 -8.26 -17.85 5.22
N ALA A 185 -8.47 -17.27 6.40
CA ALA A 185 -9.02 -17.97 7.55
C ALA A 185 -10.47 -18.46 7.36
N TRP A 186 -11.27 -17.80 6.53
CA TRP A 186 -12.69 -18.11 6.33
C TRP A 186 -12.92 -19.53 5.81
N TRP A 187 -12.11 -19.97 4.84
CA TRP A 187 -12.27 -21.29 4.22
C TRP A 187 -12.11 -22.45 5.22
N PRO A 188 -11.00 -22.60 5.97
CA PRO A 188 -10.91 -23.64 6.98
C PRO A 188 -11.88 -23.40 8.16
N GLN A 189 -12.09 -22.14 8.57
CA GLN A 189 -12.96 -21.83 9.71
C GLN A 189 -14.38 -22.36 9.49
N ASP A 190 -15.02 -22.00 8.37
CA ASP A 190 -16.41 -22.37 8.13
C ASP A 190 -16.58 -23.88 7.99
N ASN A 191 -15.68 -24.55 7.28
CA ASN A 191 -15.66 -26.01 7.15
C ASN A 191 -15.54 -26.71 8.51
N PHE A 192 -14.63 -26.25 9.39
CA PHE A 192 -14.52 -26.82 10.73
C PHE A 192 -15.78 -26.58 11.58
N TYR A 193 -16.41 -25.40 11.45
CA TYR A 193 -17.66 -25.12 12.15
C TYR A 193 -18.79 -26.05 11.70
N ARG A 194 -18.92 -26.32 10.40
CA ARG A 194 -19.95 -27.22 9.85
C ARG A 194 -19.80 -28.65 10.34
N LEU A 195 -18.56 -29.13 10.49
CA LEU A 195 -18.28 -30.49 10.96
C LEU A 195 -18.31 -30.64 12.48
N THR A 196 -18.28 -29.54 13.24
CA THR A 196 -18.25 -29.62 14.70
C THR A 196 -19.67 -29.74 15.24
N ALA A 197 -19.93 -30.82 15.99
CA ALA A 197 -21.19 -30.99 16.69
C ALA A 197 -21.48 -29.78 17.60
N LYS A 198 -22.71 -29.29 17.57
CA LYS A 198 -23.13 -28.10 18.37
C LYS A 198 -23.01 -28.32 19.89
N THR A 199 -22.97 -29.58 20.32
CA THR A 199 -22.84 -29.99 21.71
C THR A 199 -21.39 -30.19 22.15
N ASP A 200 -20.41 -30.19 21.23
CA ASP A 200 -18.99 -30.33 21.54
C ASP A 200 -18.38 -28.97 21.90
N TRP A 201 -18.62 -28.54 23.13
CA TRP A 201 -18.15 -27.24 23.62
C TRP A 201 -16.64 -27.07 23.59
N GLY A 202 -15.87 -28.16 23.73
CA GLY A 202 -14.41 -28.12 23.67
C GLY A 202 -13.91 -27.69 22.29
N ARG A 203 -14.43 -28.34 21.24
CA ARG A 203 -14.09 -27.98 19.85
C ARG A 203 -14.67 -26.62 19.47
N GLN A 204 -15.90 -26.32 19.88
CA GLN A 204 -16.52 -25.00 19.64
C GLN A 204 -15.66 -23.87 20.22
N ALA A 205 -15.20 -24.01 21.47
CA ALA A 205 -14.29 -23.05 22.08
C ALA A 205 -12.97 -22.95 21.30
N ALA A 206 -12.36 -24.09 20.94
CA ALA A 206 -11.12 -24.08 20.16
C ALA A 206 -11.26 -23.31 18.83
N LEU A 207 -12.40 -23.42 18.13
CA LEU A 207 -12.65 -22.67 16.90
C LEU A 207 -12.81 -21.17 17.14
N VAL A 208 -13.55 -20.77 18.19
CA VAL A 208 -13.71 -19.36 18.54
C VAL A 208 -12.36 -18.71 18.88
N TYR A 209 -11.54 -19.37 19.70
CA TYR A 209 -10.24 -18.85 20.09
C TYR A 209 -9.21 -18.94 18.94
N GLY A 210 -9.28 -20.00 18.13
CA GLY A 210 -8.35 -20.23 17.02
C GLY A 210 -8.57 -19.28 15.85
N PHE A 211 -9.82 -19.03 15.47
CA PHE A 211 -10.15 -18.19 14.31
C PHE A 211 -10.67 -16.81 14.70
N ASN A 212 -11.74 -16.71 15.50
CA ASN A 212 -12.39 -15.42 15.74
C ASN A 212 -11.47 -14.45 16.50
N ILE A 213 -10.79 -14.91 17.54
CA ILE A 213 -9.86 -14.06 18.29
C ILE A 213 -8.65 -13.65 17.42
N THR A 214 -8.11 -14.56 16.62
CA THR A 214 -6.96 -14.23 15.75
C THR A 214 -7.34 -13.28 14.62
N LEU A 215 -8.58 -13.35 14.10
CA LEU A 215 -9.15 -12.37 13.17
C LEU A 215 -9.26 -10.97 13.82
N MET A 216 -9.74 -10.90 15.06
CA MET A 216 -9.80 -9.63 15.81
C MET A 216 -8.41 -9.04 16.04
N LEU A 217 -7.43 -9.88 16.38
CA LEU A 217 -6.03 -9.44 16.53
C LEU A 217 -5.44 -8.97 15.21
N ALA A 218 -5.72 -9.65 14.10
CA ALA A 218 -5.30 -9.23 12.77
C ALA A 218 -5.90 -7.86 12.41
N ALA A 219 -7.18 -7.65 12.68
CA ALA A 219 -7.83 -6.35 12.49
C ALA A 219 -7.18 -5.25 13.36
N ALA A 220 -6.87 -5.55 14.64
CA ALA A 220 -6.19 -4.60 15.52
C ALA A 220 -4.79 -4.22 15.00
N VAL A 221 -4.02 -5.17 14.46
CA VAL A 221 -2.73 -4.89 13.81
C VAL A 221 -2.90 -3.91 12.65
N LEU A 222 -3.96 -4.05 11.84
CA LEU A 222 -4.24 -3.14 10.74
C LEU A 222 -4.65 -1.75 11.20
N VAL A 223 -5.40 -1.63 12.29
CA VAL A 223 -5.70 -0.33 12.90
C VAL A 223 -4.42 0.38 13.33
N VAL A 224 -3.52 -0.33 14.03
CA VAL A 224 -2.22 0.21 14.45
C VAL A 224 -1.38 0.63 13.25
N PHE A 225 -1.34 -0.20 12.20
CA PHE A 225 -0.64 0.11 10.96
C PHE A 225 -1.18 1.39 10.30
N ALA A 226 -2.50 1.49 10.13
CA ALA A 226 -3.15 2.63 9.49
C ALA A 226 -3.00 3.94 10.28
N VAL A 227 -3.07 3.89 11.62
CA VAL A 227 -2.90 5.09 12.47
C VAL A 227 -1.45 5.55 12.49
N ARG A 228 -0.48 4.63 12.49
CA ARG A 228 0.94 4.99 12.53
C ARG A 228 1.42 5.61 11.23
N ASP A 229 0.95 5.13 10.07
CA ASP A 229 1.30 5.70 8.77
C ASP A 229 0.89 7.18 8.70
N ARG A 230 -0.30 7.51 9.23
CA ARG A 230 -0.83 8.90 9.28
C ARG A 230 -0.11 9.86 10.22
N ARG A 231 0.71 9.37 11.17
CA ARG A 231 1.46 10.24 12.10
C ARG A 231 2.83 10.65 11.55
N VAL A 232 3.22 10.10 10.40
CA VAL A 232 4.50 10.38 9.74
C VAL A 232 4.31 11.38 8.58
N ASP A 233 3.07 11.76 8.29
CA ASP A 233 2.66 12.83 7.37
C ASP A 233 2.27 14.09 8.16
#